data_AF-A0A1T3F7Q0-F1
#
_entry.id   AF-A0A1T3F7Q0-F1
#
_cell.length_a   1.000
_cell.length_b   1.000
_cell.length_c   1.000
_cell.angle_alpha   90.00
_cell.angle_beta   90.00
_cell.angle_gamma   90.00
#
_symmetry.space_group_name_H-M   'P 1'
#
loop_
_entity.id
_entity.type
_entity.pdbx_description
1 polymer ?
#
loop_
_entity_poly.entity_id
_entity_poly.type
_entity_poly.pdbx_seq_one_letter_code
_entity_poly.pdbx_strand_id
1 'polypeptide(L)'
;MQTNSPYQGEWFGSYSGDDNGEISFKVSTKGHIEGIRKSVISNTPEELKGYVFGDGKFSANTKTNFSIDGFIAIGESKGNWLQNQYKGMYFIQKK
;
A
#
# COMPACT_ATOMS: atom_id res chain seq x y z
N MET A 1 3.54 28.11 0.31
CA MET A 1 2.39 27.34 0.84
C MET A 1 2.79 25.88 0.83
N GLN A 2 2.79 25.19 1.98
CA GLN A 2 3.09 23.76 2.02
C GLN A 2 1.80 23.03 1.65
N THR A 3 1.67 22.57 0.42
CA THR A 3 0.52 21.77 -0.03
C THR A 3 0.64 20.39 0.58
N ASN A 4 -0.25 20.09 1.54
CA ASN A 4 -0.39 18.73 2.08
C ASN A 4 -0.74 17.77 0.94
N SER A 5 -0.21 16.55 1.01
CA SER A 5 -0.61 15.48 0.11
C SER A 5 -2.13 15.27 0.19
N PRO A 6 -2.87 15.29 -0.94
CA PRO A 6 -4.32 15.04 -0.94
C PRO A 6 -4.65 13.61 -0.51
N TYR A 7 -3.66 12.73 -0.55
CA TYR A 7 -3.75 11.32 -0.18
C TYR A 7 -3.46 11.07 1.30
N GLN A 8 -3.14 12.10 2.10
CA GLN A 8 -2.87 11.97 3.53
C GLN A 8 -4.03 11.29 4.28
N GLY A 9 -3.71 10.51 5.31
CA GLY A 9 -4.69 9.82 6.16
C GLY A 9 -4.42 8.33 6.32
N GLU A 10 -5.38 7.64 6.92
CA GLU A 10 -5.35 6.18 7.10
C GLU A 10 -5.97 5.47 5.90
N TRP A 11 -5.32 4.40 5.47
CA TRP A 11 -5.70 3.55 4.36
C TRP A 11 -5.71 2.10 4.81
N PHE A 12 -6.66 1.32 4.31
CA PHE A 12 -6.82 -0.08 4.65
C PHE A 12 -7.41 -0.87 3.49
N GLY A 13 -7.18 -2.18 3.46
CA GLY A 13 -7.77 -3.05 2.46
C GLY A 13 -7.16 -4.44 2.48
N SER A 14 -7.30 -5.14 1.36
CA SER A 14 -6.88 -6.52 1.22
C SER A 14 -6.12 -6.75 -0.08
N TYR A 15 -5.40 -7.87 -0.13
CA TYR A 15 -4.81 -8.41 -1.34
C TYR A 15 -5.11 -9.89 -1.46
N SER A 16 -5.13 -10.38 -2.68
CA SER A 16 -5.42 -11.78 -3.02
C SER A 16 -4.61 -12.24 -4.24
N GLY A 17 -4.52 -13.55 -4.46
CA GLY A 17 -3.73 -14.18 -5.51
C GLY A 17 -2.95 -15.36 -4.98
N ASP A 18 -1.65 -15.42 -5.28
CA ASP A 18 -0.75 -16.48 -4.79
C ASP A 18 -0.57 -16.45 -3.25
N ASP A 19 -0.77 -15.28 -2.63
CA ASP A 19 -0.98 -15.09 -1.19
C ASP A 19 -2.17 -14.14 -0.99
N ASN A 20 -2.72 -14.12 0.22
CA ASN A 20 -3.86 -13.32 0.58
C ASN A 20 -3.63 -12.67 1.95
N GLY A 21 -4.25 -11.51 2.17
CA GLY A 21 -4.24 -10.88 3.48
C GLY A 21 -4.65 -9.42 3.47
N GLU A 22 -4.17 -8.70 4.48
CA GLU A 22 -4.58 -7.32 4.76
C GLU A 22 -3.41 -6.35 4.60
N ILE A 23 -3.73 -5.14 4.17
CA ILE A 23 -2.82 -3.99 4.09
C ILE A 23 -3.44 -2.85 4.88
N SER A 24 -2.67 -2.22 5.76
CA SER A 24 -3.06 -0.97 6.41
C SER A 24 -1.86 -0.03 6.49
N PHE A 25 -2.06 1.25 6.17
CA PHE A 25 -0.98 2.23 6.22
C PHE A 25 -1.50 3.65 6.41
N LYS A 26 -0.58 4.55 6.74
CA LYS A 26 -0.81 5.98 6.84
C LYS A 26 0.01 6.70 5.78
N VAL A 27 -0.63 7.66 5.10
CA VAL A 27 0.05 8.64 4.25
C VAL A 27 0.25 9.91 5.07
N SER A 28 1.49 10.36 5.19
CA SER A 28 1.84 11.63 5.84
C SER A 28 1.45 12.84 4.97
N THR A 29 1.45 14.04 5.57
CA THR A 29 1.26 15.31 4.84
C THR A 29 2.28 15.50 3.71
N LYS A 30 3.43 14.84 3.79
CA LYS A 30 4.50 14.86 2.79
C LYS A 30 4.45 13.69 1.80
N GLY A 31 3.46 12.80 1.88
CA GLY A 31 3.34 11.66 0.97
C GLY A 31 4.08 10.38 1.38
N HIS A 32 4.86 10.38 2.47
CA HIS A 32 5.44 9.13 2.99
C HIS A 32 4.36 8.16 3.44
N ILE A 33 4.55 6.88 3.09
CA ILE A 33 3.71 5.75 3.48
C ILE A 33 4.42 4.97 4.58
N GLU A 34 3.73 4.74 5.69
CA GLU A 34 4.16 3.86 6.78
C GLU A 34 2.98 2.98 7.20
N GLY A 35 3.18 1.66 7.23
CA GLY A 35 2.11 0.73 7.50
C GLY A 35 2.57 -0.70 7.72
N ILE A 36 1.60 -1.60 7.64
CA ILE A 36 1.75 -3.01 7.91
C ILE A 36 1.02 -3.82 6.82
N ARG A 37 1.68 -4.86 6.32
CA ARG A 37 1.07 -5.95 5.58
C ARG A 37 0.93 -7.15 6.51
N LYS A 38 -0.22 -7.85 6.49
CA LYS A 38 -0.40 -9.13 7.18
C LYS A 38 -0.67 -10.22 6.15
N SER A 39 0.16 -11.27 6.13
CA SER A 39 -0.08 -12.50 5.37
C SER A 39 -0.98 -13.43 6.13
N VAL A 40 -1.90 -14.09 5.42
CA VAL A 40 -2.61 -15.26 5.98
C VAL A 40 -1.68 -16.47 6.04
N ILE A 41 -0.75 -16.63 5.09
CA ILE A 41 0.18 -17.77 5.03
C ILE A 41 1.26 -17.67 6.10
N SER A 42 1.97 -16.53 6.18
CA SER A 42 3.08 -16.38 7.14
C SER A 42 2.61 -15.98 8.55
N ASN A 43 1.37 -15.49 8.67
CA ASN A 43 0.77 -14.92 9.89
C ASN A 43 1.66 -13.89 10.62
N THR A 44 2.64 -13.33 9.91
CA THR A 44 3.63 -12.41 10.48
C THR A 44 3.42 -11.03 9.87
N PRO A 45 3.10 -10.01 10.68
CA PRO A 45 3.02 -8.63 10.21
C PRO A 45 4.38 -8.15 9.69
N GLU A 46 4.36 -7.47 8.55
CA GLU A 46 5.55 -6.88 7.95
C GLU A 46 5.38 -5.39 7.77
N GLU A 47 6.45 -4.63 8.04
CA GLU A 47 6.45 -3.19 7.81
C GLU A 47 6.39 -2.88 6.32
N LEU A 48 5.42 -2.04 5.95
CA LEU A 48 5.22 -1.52 4.59
C LEU A 48 5.64 -0.04 4.57
N LYS A 49 6.60 0.29 3.71
CA LYS A 49 7.09 1.65 3.55
C LYS A 49 7.03 2.09 2.10
N GLY A 50 6.80 3.36 1.86
CA GLY A 50 6.68 3.86 0.49
C GLY A 50 6.47 5.36 0.40
N TYR A 51 6.02 5.79 -0.78
CA TYR A 51 5.74 7.18 -1.06
C TYR A 51 4.63 7.34 -2.10
N VAL A 52 3.81 8.39 -1.96
CA VAL A 52 2.86 8.88 -2.95
C VAL A 52 3.22 10.29 -3.41
N PHE A 53 3.30 10.47 -4.73
CA PHE A 53 3.55 11.73 -5.40
C PHE A 53 2.27 12.57 -5.56
N GLY A 54 2.43 13.86 -5.84
CA GLY A 54 1.30 14.79 -5.97
C GLY A 54 0.35 14.48 -7.13
N ASP A 55 0.80 13.71 -8.12
CA ASP A 55 0.00 13.21 -9.25
C ASP A 55 -0.71 11.89 -8.95
N GLY A 56 -0.56 11.36 -7.74
CA GLY A 56 -1.16 10.09 -7.30
C GLY A 56 -0.36 8.86 -7.68
N LYS A 57 0.80 8.98 -8.34
CA LYS A 57 1.68 7.83 -8.50
C LYS A 57 2.22 7.41 -7.13
N PHE A 58 2.24 6.11 -6.83
CA PHE A 58 2.78 5.62 -5.56
C PHE A 58 3.51 4.30 -5.72
N SER A 59 4.37 4.01 -4.75
CA SER A 59 4.99 2.70 -4.59
C SER A 59 5.27 2.45 -3.10
N ALA A 60 5.03 1.23 -2.64
CA ALA A 60 5.37 0.79 -1.30
C ALA A 60 5.82 -0.66 -1.30
N ASN A 61 6.76 -1.01 -0.42
CA ASN A 61 7.28 -2.36 -0.30
C ASN A 61 7.62 -2.75 1.15
N THR A 62 7.71 -4.05 1.38
CA THR A 62 8.23 -4.64 2.62
C THR A 62 9.68 -5.08 2.46
N LYS A 63 10.29 -5.58 3.54
CA LYS A 63 11.65 -6.16 3.53
C LYS A 63 11.73 -7.50 2.80
N THR A 64 10.61 -8.21 2.64
CA THR A 64 10.56 -9.51 1.95
C THR A 64 10.16 -9.39 0.47
N ASN A 65 10.36 -8.20 -0.11
CA ASN A 65 10.06 -7.87 -1.50
C ASN A 65 8.57 -7.92 -1.88
N PHE A 66 7.64 -7.93 -0.91
CA PHE A 66 6.25 -7.62 -1.23
C PHE A 66 6.19 -6.15 -1.66
N SER A 67 5.55 -5.88 -2.79
CA SER A 67 5.47 -4.54 -3.38
C SER A 67 4.11 -4.29 -3.98
N ILE A 68 3.66 -3.04 -3.84
CA ILE A 68 2.50 -2.47 -4.51
C ILE A 68 2.94 -1.17 -5.17
N ASP A 69 2.54 -0.97 -6.41
CA ASP A 69 2.76 0.26 -7.15
C ASP A 69 1.58 0.55 -8.07
N GLY A 70 1.50 1.80 -8.53
CA GLY A 70 0.45 2.25 -9.42
C GLY A 70 0.00 3.67 -9.10
N PHE A 71 -1.31 3.89 -9.17
CA PHE A 71 -1.93 5.17 -8.91
C PHE A 71 -2.95 5.05 -7.77
N ILE A 72 -2.95 6.04 -6.89
CA ILE A 72 -3.94 6.21 -5.82
C ILE A 72 -4.88 7.34 -6.19
N ALA A 73 -6.19 7.05 -6.18
CA ALA A 73 -7.23 8.05 -6.38
C ALA A 73 -7.64 8.66 -5.04
N ILE A 74 -8.49 9.70 -5.07
CA ILE A 74 -9.05 10.27 -3.84
C ILE A 74 -10.12 9.29 -3.32
N GLY A 75 -9.70 8.35 -2.47
CA GLY A 75 -10.59 7.45 -1.75
C GLY A 75 -10.26 5.96 -1.90
N GLU A 76 -9.71 5.54 -3.03
CA GLU A 76 -9.38 4.13 -3.28
C GLU A 76 -8.16 3.96 -4.20
N SER A 77 -7.58 2.77 -4.16
CA SER A 77 -6.61 2.30 -5.15
C SER A 77 -6.71 0.79 -5.30
N LYS A 78 -6.49 0.33 -6.53
CA LYS A 78 -6.45 -1.08 -6.88
C LYS A 78 -5.34 -1.31 -7.89
N GLY A 79 -4.71 -2.46 -7.81
CA GLY A 79 -3.61 -2.78 -8.70
C GLY A 79 -3.07 -4.17 -8.44
N ASN A 80 -1.88 -4.43 -8.97
CA ASN A 80 -1.18 -5.68 -8.75
C ASN A 80 -0.23 -5.55 -7.57
N TRP A 81 -0.08 -6.64 -6.81
CA TRP A 81 1.05 -6.80 -5.90
C TRP A 81 2.00 -7.85 -6.46
N LEU A 82 3.28 -7.71 -6.12
CA LEU A 82 4.34 -8.64 -6.48
C LEU A 82 5.18 -8.98 -5.25
N GLN A 83 5.57 -10.25 -5.12
CA GLN A 83 6.55 -10.73 -4.14
C GLN A 83 7.41 -11.83 -4.76
N ASN A 84 8.58 -11.47 -5.28
CA ASN A 84 9.43 -12.37 -6.07
C ASN A 84 8.65 -12.94 -7.27
N GLN A 85 8.36 -14.25 -7.30
CA GLN A 85 7.56 -14.90 -8.33
C GLN A 85 6.04 -14.87 -8.06
N TYR A 86 5.65 -14.54 -6.83
CA TYR A 86 4.26 -14.50 -6.41
C TYR A 86 3.60 -13.18 -6.77
N LYS A 87 2.32 -13.23 -7.11
CA LYS A 87 1.57 -12.06 -7.55
C LYS A 87 0.08 -12.18 -7.27
N GLY A 88 -0.58 -11.04 -7.42
CA GLY A 88 -2.03 -10.97 -7.38
C GLY A 88 -2.53 -9.54 -7.41
N MET A 89 -3.74 -9.34 -6.88
CA MET A 89 -4.43 -8.06 -6.89
C MET A 89 -4.54 -7.49 -5.47
N TYR A 90 -4.47 -6.17 -5.32
CA TYR A 90 -4.84 -5.48 -4.10
C TYR A 90 -6.01 -4.52 -4.34
N PHE A 91 -6.75 -4.25 -3.27
CA PHE A 91 -7.71 -3.17 -3.18
C PHE A 91 -7.55 -2.50 -1.82
N ILE A 92 -7.33 -1.19 -1.83
CA ILE A 92 -7.20 -0.36 -0.63
C ILE A 92 -8.11 0.85 -0.74
N GLN A 93 -8.63 1.28 0.39
CA GLN A 93 -9.50 2.44 0.50
C GLN A 93 -9.11 3.31 1.68
N LYS A 94 -9.43 4.58 1.59
CA LYS A 94 -9.26 5.54 2.66
C LYS A 94 -10.31 5.27 3.73
N LYS A 95 -9.90 5.36 5.00
CA LYS A 95 -10.79 5.24 6.15
C LYS A 95 -11.62 6.50 6.36
#